data_AF-A0A496SU11-F1
#
_entry.id   AF-A0A496SU11-F1
#
_cell.length_a   1.000
_cell.length_b   1.000
_cell.length_c   1.000
_cell.angle_alpha   90.00
_cell.angle_beta   90.00
_cell.angle_gamma   90.00
#
_symmetry.space_group_name_H-M   'P 1'
#
loop_
_entity.id
_entity.type
_entity.pdbx_description
1 polymer ?
#
loop_
_entity_poly.entity_id
_entity_poly.type
_entity_poly.pdbx_seq_one_letter_code
_entity_poly.pdbx_strand_id
1 'polypeptide(L)'
;MLTKMSEYTTVKFSDSYGLADSIWKILFETSQSDVDHMFEIYFYPCCEHRAYQLAKPNRWTLLHRFIHCYYWDSYEAFEHYRDDMRDLIITEYEAVLNFYEIPYPRFDIPEEMSEDYDRKTAEAICSLRSLLPSVRIVHDTFQLLFGDRASLMKFNQGIARVVRDHLKKQDYPEIVESDGVLCRVYLPIWVKRAVFYRDKGRCVVCGKDLTGTILTGEEVHYDHMVPLAEGGANDPTNFQLMCRNCNLSKAQKTGTSDKYQTYWNLDDKSLIEARRYFEGRVGSPVWLGCVQENDEAA
;
A
#
# COMPACT_ATOMS: atom_id res chain seq x y z
N MET A 1 15.33 -26.55 9.30
CA MET A 1 13.99 -25.97 9.04
C MET A 1 13.89 -24.60 9.73
N LEU A 2 14.77 -23.66 9.37
CA LEU A 2 14.97 -22.37 10.07
C LEU A 2 15.33 -21.24 9.07
N THR A 3 14.72 -21.24 7.88
CA THR A 3 15.18 -20.40 6.74
C THR A 3 14.09 -19.62 6.00
N LYS A 4 12.89 -19.42 6.57
CA LYS A 4 11.83 -18.58 5.95
C LYS A 4 11.52 -17.26 6.67
N MET A 5 12.06 -17.03 7.88
CA MET A 5 11.78 -15.79 8.63
C MET A 5 12.57 -14.57 8.15
N SER A 6 13.67 -14.75 7.41
CA SER A 6 14.54 -13.65 6.97
C SER A 6 14.06 -12.92 5.72
N GLU A 7 13.11 -13.47 4.97
CA GLU A 7 12.70 -12.86 3.69
C GLU A 7 11.92 -11.56 3.96
N TYR A 8 11.00 -11.55 4.92
CA TYR A 8 10.10 -10.41 5.18
C TYR A 8 10.68 -9.35 6.15
N THR A 9 11.97 -9.40 6.46
CA THR A 9 12.65 -8.35 7.25
C THR A 9 13.27 -7.25 6.40
N THR A 10 13.24 -7.40 5.08
CA THR A 10 13.76 -6.45 4.09
C THR A 10 12.74 -6.28 2.97
N VAL A 11 12.77 -5.16 2.24
CA VAL A 11 11.75 -4.78 1.25
C VAL A 11 12.40 -4.54 -0.11
N LYS A 12 11.78 -5.01 -1.20
CA LYS A 12 12.20 -4.78 -2.58
C LYS A 12 11.05 -4.11 -3.35
N PHE A 13 11.18 -2.83 -3.70
CA PHE A 13 10.03 -2.02 -4.11
C PHE A 13 9.66 -2.01 -5.61
N SER A 14 10.32 -2.74 -6.54
CA SER A 14 10.17 -2.50 -8.00
C SER A 14 8.70 -2.46 -8.45
N ASP A 15 8.04 -3.61 -8.41
CA ASP A 15 6.67 -3.77 -8.91
C ASP A 15 5.66 -3.21 -7.90
N SER A 16 6.09 -3.09 -6.64
CA SER A 16 5.32 -2.49 -5.57
C SER A 16 4.99 -1.02 -5.82
N TYR A 17 5.85 -0.25 -6.51
CA TYR A 17 5.52 1.14 -6.85
C TYR A 17 4.35 1.24 -7.82
N GLY A 18 4.37 0.45 -8.89
CA GLY A 18 3.27 0.43 -9.86
C GLY A 18 1.96 0.01 -9.21
N LEU A 19 1.99 -1.06 -8.40
CA LEU A 19 0.80 -1.52 -7.69
C LEU A 19 0.29 -0.50 -6.66
N ALA A 20 1.19 0.14 -5.91
CA ALA A 20 0.82 1.18 -4.95
C ALA A 20 0.21 2.41 -5.63
N ASP A 21 0.74 2.85 -6.77
CA ASP A 21 0.20 3.94 -7.59
C ASP A 21 -1.21 3.59 -8.11
N SER A 22 -1.38 2.39 -8.67
CA SER A 22 -2.70 1.92 -9.11
C SER A 22 -3.72 1.90 -7.97
N ILE A 23 -3.34 1.37 -6.80
CA ILE A 23 -4.21 1.41 -5.60
C ILE A 23 -4.52 2.84 -5.17
N TRP A 24 -3.54 3.73 -5.21
CA TRP A 24 -3.76 5.14 -4.88
C TRP A 24 -4.79 5.76 -5.83
N LYS A 25 -4.66 5.54 -7.15
CA LYS A 25 -5.65 6.02 -8.13
C LYS A 25 -7.05 5.48 -7.87
N ILE A 26 -7.16 4.20 -7.51
CA ILE A 26 -8.44 3.60 -7.10
C ILE A 26 -9.04 4.32 -5.89
N LEU A 27 -8.24 4.64 -4.87
CA LEU A 27 -8.74 5.29 -3.66
C LEU A 27 -9.09 6.78 -3.82
N PHE A 28 -8.50 7.47 -4.80
CA PHE A 28 -8.60 8.93 -4.93
C PHE A 28 -9.28 9.43 -6.21
N GLU A 29 -9.18 8.69 -7.32
CA GLU A 29 -9.64 9.12 -8.64
C GLU A 29 -10.87 8.35 -9.14
N THR A 30 -11.10 7.13 -8.64
CA THR A 30 -12.27 6.32 -9.01
C THR A 30 -13.55 6.79 -8.33
N SER A 31 -14.70 6.55 -8.98
CA SER A 31 -16.00 6.93 -8.45
C SER A 31 -16.29 6.23 -7.12
N GLN A 32 -17.01 6.91 -6.22
CA GLN A 32 -17.29 6.36 -4.89
C GLN A 32 -18.09 5.07 -4.96
N SER A 33 -19.03 4.93 -5.91
CA SER A 33 -19.84 3.73 -6.10
C SER A 33 -19.01 2.52 -6.51
N ASP A 34 -18.05 2.71 -7.41
CA ASP A 34 -17.21 1.60 -7.88
C ASP A 34 -16.26 1.14 -6.77
N VAL A 35 -15.68 2.09 -6.02
CA VAL A 35 -14.87 1.79 -4.84
C VAL A 35 -15.71 1.03 -3.81
N ASP A 36 -16.94 1.46 -3.54
CA ASP A 36 -17.79 0.80 -2.55
C ASP A 36 -18.14 -0.62 -2.96
N HIS A 37 -18.49 -0.84 -4.22
CA HIS A 37 -18.73 -2.17 -4.75
C HIS A 37 -17.51 -3.09 -4.62
N MET A 38 -16.32 -2.59 -4.94
CA MET A 38 -15.07 -3.33 -4.78
C MET A 38 -14.82 -3.71 -3.30
N PHE A 39 -15.03 -2.76 -2.37
CA PHE A 39 -14.86 -3.03 -0.94
C PHE A 39 -15.89 -4.04 -0.42
N GLU A 40 -17.14 -3.98 -0.87
CA GLU A 40 -18.14 -5.00 -0.58
C GLU A 40 -17.65 -6.38 -1.01
N ILE A 41 -17.20 -6.55 -2.25
CA ILE A 41 -16.70 -7.85 -2.73
C ILE A 41 -15.53 -8.35 -1.87
N TYR A 42 -14.56 -7.48 -1.57
CA TYR A 42 -13.33 -7.89 -0.90
C TYR A 42 -13.53 -8.19 0.59
N PHE A 43 -14.47 -7.51 1.24
CA PHE A 43 -14.61 -7.50 2.70
C PHE A 43 -15.98 -7.94 3.23
N TYR A 44 -16.96 -8.25 2.37
CA TYR A 44 -18.28 -8.72 2.78
C TYR A 44 -18.15 -9.86 3.80
N PRO A 45 -18.69 -9.74 5.03
CA PRO A 45 -18.45 -10.66 6.15
C PRO A 45 -19.23 -11.98 5.98
N CYS A 46 -18.90 -12.75 4.95
CA CYS A 46 -19.57 -14.02 4.62
C CYS A 46 -19.35 -15.13 5.66
N CYS A 47 -18.40 -14.95 6.58
CA CYS A 47 -18.10 -15.92 7.61
C CYS A 47 -17.53 -15.23 8.85
N GLU A 48 -17.58 -15.96 9.97
CA GLU A 48 -17.05 -15.53 11.26
C GLU A 48 -15.59 -15.06 11.12
N HIS A 49 -14.73 -15.86 10.48
CA HIS A 49 -13.32 -15.50 10.28
C HIS A 49 -13.12 -14.09 9.69
N ARG A 50 -13.93 -13.71 8.68
CA ARG A 50 -13.81 -12.41 8.01
C ARG A 50 -14.36 -11.28 8.87
N ALA A 51 -15.45 -11.51 9.61
CA ALA A 51 -15.94 -10.55 10.60
C ALA A 51 -14.90 -10.28 11.71
N TYR A 52 -14.21 -11.32 12.19
CA TYR A 52 -13.15 -11.17 13.18
C TYR A 52 -11.91 -10.44 12.65
N GLN A 53 -11.62 -10.52 11.35
CA GLN A 53 -10.55 -9.73 10.73
C GLN A 53 -10.82 -8.21 10.81
N LEU A 54 -12.08 -7.80 10.72
CA LEU A 54 -12.51 -6.40 10.89
C LEU A 54 -12.44 -5.96 12.37
N ALA A 55 -12.78 -6.88 13.28
CA ALA A 55 -12.95 -6.59 14.70
C ALA A 55 -11.67 -6.62 15.53
N LYS A 56 -10.59 -7.25 15.07
CA LYS A 56 -9.35 -7.46 15.85
C LYS A 56 -8.09 -7.14 15.03
N PRO A 57 -6.99 -6.70 15.68
CA PRO A 57 -5.75 -6.41 14.97
C PRO A 57 -5.09 -7.69 14.44
N ASN A 58 -4.74 -7.70 13.15
CA ASN A 58 -4.07 -8.80 12.48
C ASN A 58 -2.74 -8.35 11.85
N ARG A 59 -1.72 -9.21 11.85
CA ARG A 59 -0.43 -8.90 11.18
C ARG A 59 -0.56 -8.88 9.66
N TRP A 60 -1.32 -9.84 9.12
CA TRP A 60 -1.85 -9.73 7.78
C TRP A 60 -3.10 -8.85 7.85
N THR A 61 -2.87 -7.55 7.68
CA THR A 61 -3.90 -6.52 7.87
C THR A 61 -4.97 -6.58 6.79
N LEU A 62 -6.07 -5.85 7.00
CA LEU A 62 -7.08 -5.63 5.96
C LEU A 62 -6.47 -4.98 4.71
N LEU A 63 -5.44 -4.13 4.86
CA LEU A 63 -4.73 -3.55 3.72
C LEU A 63 -3.93 -4.61 2.94
N HIS A 64 -3.31 -5.60 3.60
CA HIS A 64 -2.68 -6.71 2.87
C HIS A 64 -3.72 -7.48 2.05
N ARG A 65 -4.90 -7.74 2.63
CA ARG A 65 -6.01 -8.37 1.91
C ARG A 65 -6.46 -7.54 0.72
N PHE A 66 -6.63 -6.22 0.90
CA PHE A 66 -6.98 -5.29 -0.17
C PHE A 66 -6.00 -5.38 -1.34
N ILE A 67 -4.70 -5.24 -1.05
CA ILE A 67 -3.63 -5.30 -2.04
C ILE A 67 -3.64 -6.67 -2.73
N HIS A 68 -3.81 -7.76 -1.99
CA HIS A 68 -3.86 -9.11 -2.56
C HIS A 68 -5.04 -9.31 -3.52
N CYS A 69 -6.25 -8.91 -3.12
CA CYS A 69 -7.44 -9.01 -3.98
C CYS A 69 -7.28 -8.15 -5.23
N TYR A 70 -6.87 -6.89 -5.07
CA TYR A 70 -6.65 -5.98 -6.19
C TYR A 70 -5.54 -6.47 -7.13
N TYR A 71 -4.43 -6.98 -6.58
CA TYR A 71 -3.35 -7.59 -7.36
C TYR A 71 -3.88 -8.74 -8.19
N TRP A 72 -4.64 -9.67 -7.58
CA TRP A 72 -5.20 -10.80 -8.31
C TRP A 72 -6.14 -10.37 -9.45
N ASP A 73 -7.08 -9.47 -9.17
CA ASP A 73 -8.03 -8.96 -10.18
C ASP A 73 -7.30 -8.24 -11.32
N SER A 74 -6.25 -7.48 -10.99
CA SER A 74 -5.41 -6.80 -11.98
C SER A 74 -4.63 -7.80 -12.86
N TYR A 75 -4.19 -8.92 -12.29
CA TYR A 75 -3.49 -9.98 -13.02
C TYR A 75 -4.44 -10.75 -13.95
N GLU A 76 -5.63 -11.10 -13.49
CA GLU A 76 -6.64 -11.75 -14.32
C GLU A 76 -7.05 -10.84 -15.50
N ALA A 77 -7.26 -9.56 -15.24
CA ALA A 77 -7.51 -8.58 -16.29
C ALA A 77 -6.34 -8.46 -17.27
N PHE A 78 -5.10 -8.37 -16.74
CA PHE A 78 -3.89 -8.27 -17.55
C PHE A 78 -3.73 -9.45 -18.52
N GLU A 79 -3.87 -10.68 -18.03
CA GLU A 79 -3.80 -11.88 -18.89
C GLU A 79 -4.93 -11.87 -19.92
N HIS A 80 -6.17 -11.54 -19.51
CA HIS A 80 -7.32 -11.53 -20.39
C HIS A 80 -7.23 -10.51 -21.53
N TYR A 81 -6.78 -9.29 -21.24
CA TYR A 81 -6.66 -8.22 -22.24
C TYR A 81 -5.43 -8.33 -23.15
N ARG A 82 -4.50 -9.24 -22.84
CA ARG A 82 -3.28 -9.48 -23.62
C ARG A 82 -3.16 -10.93 -24.08
N ASP A 83 -4.29 -11.63 -24.19
CA ASP A 83 -4.32 -13.03 -24.61
C ASP A 83 -3.79 -13.23 -26.05
N ASP A 84 -3.81 -12.16 -26.85
CA ASP A 84 -3.22 -12.04 -28.18
C ASP A 84 -1.73 -11.63 -28.17
N MET A 85 -1.18 -11.30 -26.99
CA MET A 85 0.22 -10.87 -26.78
C MET A 85 0.90 -11.72 -25.70
N ARG A 86 0.84 -13.05 -25.83
CA ARG A 86 1.31 -14.00 -24.81
C ARG A 86 2.81 -13.89 -24.51
N ASP A 87 3.62 -13.54 -25.50
CA ASP A 87 5.06 -13.33 -25.32
C ASP A 87 5.37 -12.17 -24.36
N LEU A 88 4.53 -11.13 -24.38
CA LEU A 88 4.65 -10.00 -23.46
C LEU A 88 4.29 -10.43 -22.03
N ILE A 89 3.26 -11.26 -21.85
CA ILE A 89 2.89 -11.83 -20.54
C ILE A 89 4.06 -12.64 -19.98
N ILE A 90 4.66 -13.52 -20.79
CA ILE A 90 5.82 -14.33 -20.41
C ILE A 90 6.98 -13.41 -19.99
N THR A 91 7.32 -12.43 -20.81
CA THR A 91 8.42 -11.47 -20.55
C THR A 91 8.21 -10.71 -19.24
N GLU A 92 6.98 -10.26 -18.95
CA GLU A 92 6.67 -9.56 -17.70
C GLU A 92 6.79 -10.48 -16.48
N TYR A 93 6.33 -11.73 -16.57
CA TYR A 93 6.49 -12.69 -15.46
C TYR A 93 7.96 -13.04 -15.22
N GLU A 94 8.73 -13.27 -16.27
CA GLU A 94 10.16 -13.48 -16.17
C GLU A 94 10.86 -12.28 -15.52
N ALA A 95 10.49 -11.05 -15.87
CA ALA A 95 11.04 -9.85 -15.24
C ALA A 95 10.78 -9.81 -13.73
N VAL A 96 9.55 -10.12 -13.28
CA VAL A 96 9.20 -10.21 -11.87
C VAL A 96 10.03 -11.30 -11.17
N LEU A 97 10.09 -12.51 -11.73
CA LEU A 97 10.84 -13.63 -11.13
C LEU A 97 12.33 -13.32 -11.03
N ASN A 98 12.91 -12.71 -12.07
CA ASN A 98 14.31 -12.28 -12.07
C ASN A 98 14.59 -11.23 -10.98
N PHE A 99 13.71 -10.24 -10.81
CA PHE A 99 13.85 -9.22 -9.78
C PHE A 99 13.84 -9.79 -8.35
N TYR A 100 12.96 -10.76 -8.11
CA TYR A 100 12.90 -11.49 -6.85
C TYR A 100 13.94 -12.61 -6.73
N GLU A 101 14.80 -12.79 -7.74
CA GLU A 101 15.84 -13.84 -7.80
C GLU A 101 15.25 -15.26 -7.66
N ILE A 102 14.05 -15.48 -8.20
CA ILE A 102 13.36 -16.76 -8.18
C ILE A 102 13.73 -17.55 -9.44
N PRO A 103 14.33 -18.74 -9.32
CA PRO A 103 14.66 -19.55 -10.48
C PRO A 103 13.39 -20.10 -11.13
N TYR A 104 13.35 -20.09 -12.46
CA TYR A 104 12.25 -20.62 -13.26
C TYR A 104 12.78 -21.44 -14.44
N PRO A 105 12.00 -22.42 -14.94
CA PRO A 105 12.39 -23.21 -16.11
C PRO A 105 12.44 -22.34 -17.37
N ARG A 106 13.35 -22.66 -18.30
CA ARG A 106 13.37 -22.02 -19.62
C ARG A 106 12.31 -22.64 -20.51
N PHE A 107 11.61 -21.80 -21.24
CA PHE A 107 10.61 -22.20 -22.23
C PHE A 107 11.15 -21.94 -23.63
N ASP A 108 10.97 -22.93 -24.51
CA ASP A 108 11.27 -22.81 -25.94
C ASP A 108 9.99 -22.42 -26.68
N ILE A 109 9.79 -21.11 -26.82
CA ILE A 109 8.61 -20.51 -27.41
C ILE A 109 8.74 -20.51 -28.93
N PRO A 110 7.85 -21.21 -29.67
CA PRO A 110 7.90 -21.26 -31.13
C PRO A 110 7.43 -19.92 -31.72
N GLU A 111 7.61 -19.75 -33.03
CA GLU A 111 7.09 -18.58 -33.75
C GLU A 111 5.55 -18.49 -33.64
N GLU A 112 4.99 -17.28 -33.60
CA GLU A 112 3.55 -17.02 -33.43
C GLU A 112 2.65 -17.78 -34.42
N MET A 113 3.14 -18.03 -35.63
CA MET A 113 2.39 -18.74 -36.68
C MET A 113 2.41 -20.28 -36.53
N SER A 114 3.05 -20.81 -35.49
CA SER A 114 3.18 -22.25 -35.23
C SER A 114 1.91 -22.84 -34.60
N GLU A 115 1.53 -24.06 -35.01
CA GLU A 115 0.41 -24.81 -34.40
C GLU A 115 0.61 -25.08 -32.90
N ASP A 116 1.85 -25.09 -32.42
CA ASP A 116 2.19 -25.33 -31.02
C ASP A 116 2.25 -24.05 -30.17
N TYR A 117 2.15 -22.86 -30.78
CA TYR A 117 2.34 -21.57 -30.10
C TYR A 117 1.40 -21.40 -28.91
N ASP A 118 0.10 -21.51 -29.13
CA ASP A 118 -0.92 -21.33 -28.10
C ASP A 118 -0.73 -22.29 -26.92
N ARG A 119 -0.47 -23.56 -27.22
CA ARG A 119 -0.28 -24.60 -26.19
C ARG A 119 0.98 -24.34 -25.38
N LYS A 120 2.12 -24.08 -26.04
CA LYS A 120 3.40 -23.87 -25.36
C LYS A 120 3.44 -22.57 -24.56
N THR A 121 2.87 -21.49 -25.08
CA THR A 121 2.79 -20.21 -24.35
C THR A 121 1.84 -20.32 -23.15
N ALA A 122 0.70 -20.99 -23.27
CA ALA A 122 -0.18 -21.26 -22.13
C ALA A 122 0.50 -22.11 -21.04
N GLU A 123 1.26 -23.14 -21.43
CA GLU A 123 2.08 -23.94 -20.51
C GLU A 123 3.13 -23.07 -19.78
N ALA A 124 3.82 -22.20 -20.52
CA ALA A 124 4.81 -21.28 -19.96
C ALA A 124 4.18 -20.29 -18.98
N ILE A 125 3.12 -19.59 -19.38
CA ILE A 125 2.39 -18.62 -18.54
C ILE A 125 1.90 -19.29 -17.26
N CYS A 126 1.28 -20.48 -17.36
CA CYS A 126 0.78 -21.21 -16.20
C CYS A 126 1.90 -21.57 -15.22
N SER A 127 3.04 -22.07 -15.75
CA SER A 127 4.19 -22.42 -14.93
C SER A 127 4.81 -21.19 -14.27
N LEU A 128 5.04 -20.10 -15.01
CA LEU A 128 5.62 -18.86 -14.49
C LEU A 128 4.70 -18.22 -13.44
N ARG A 129 3.39 -18.16 -13.70
CA ARG A 129 2.39 -17.63 -12.76
C ARG A 129 2.43 -18.35 -11.41
N SER A 130 2.59 -19.68 -11.43
CA SER A 130 2.64 -20.48 -10.20
C SER A 130 3.86 -20.17 -9.32
N LEU A 131 4.90 -19.55 -9.90
CA LEU A 131 6.13 -19.16 -9.21
C LEU A 131 6.11 -17.71 -8.73
N LEU A 132 5.14 -16.89 -9.18
CA LEU A 132 5.08 -15.49 -8.80
C LEU A 132 4.98 -15.34 -7.28
N PRO A 133 5.83 -14.51 -6.65
CA PRO A 133 5.87 -14.39 -5.20
C PRO A 133 4.79 -13.40 -4.71
N SER A 134 3.52 -13.70 -4.97
CA SER A 134 2.38 -12.81 -4.72
C SER A 134 2.34 -12.29 -3.28
N VAL A 135 2.53 -13.18 -2.29
CA VAL A 135 2.58 -12.81 -0.86
C VAL A 135 3.68 -11.78 -0.58
N ARG A 136 4.82 -11.91 -1.25
CA ARG A 136 5.94 -11.00 -1.12
C ARG A 136 5.65 -9.64 -1.76
N ILE A 137 5.14 -9.63 -2.99
CA ILE A 137 4.76 -8.40 -3.71
C ILE A 137 3.69 -7.63 -2.92
N VAL A 138 2.71 -8.34 -2.37
CA VAL A 138 1.67 -7.76 -1.50
C VAL A 138 2.29 -7.13 -0.25
N HIS A 139 3.21 -7.82 0.40
CA HIS A 139 3.86 -7.31 1.61
C HIS A 139 4.74 -6.09 1.32
N ASP A 140 5.50 -6.10 0.23
CA ASP A 140 6.39 -4.99 -0.13
C ASP A 140 5.57 -3.74 -0.52
N THR A 141 4.45 -3.94 -1.23
CA THR A 141 3.47 -2.87 -1.52
C THR A 141 2.82 -2.34 -0.24
N PHE A 142 2.50 -3.22 0.72
CA PHE A 142 1.99 -2.80 2.02
C PHE A 142 2.96 -1.84 2.73
N GLN A 143 4.27 -2.02 2.61
CA GLN A 143 5.23 -1.12 3.26
C GLN A 143 5.16 0.31 2.71
N LEU A 144 4.88 0.49 1.41
CA LEU A 144 4.66 1.82 0.81
C LEU A 144 3.36 2.44 1.34
N LEU A 145 2.24 1.72 1.20
CA LEU A 145 0.92 2.24 1.53
C LEU A 145 0.69 2.41 3.03
N PHE A 146 1.30 1.56 3.86
CA PHE A 146 1.22 1.70 5.31
C PHE A 146 1.89 2.98 5.79
N GLY A 147 2.92 3.49 5.09
CA GLY A 147 3.52 4.79 5.37
C GLY A 147 2.63 5.98 5.01
N ASP A 148 1.66 5.81 4.11
CA ASP A 148 0.78 6.86 3.63
C ASP A 148 -0.57 6.90 4.36
N ARG A 149 -0.63 7.70 5.42
CA ARG A 149 -1.84 8.02 6.20
C ARG A 149 -3.00 8.54 5.37
N ALA A 150 -2.77 9.29 4.28
CA ALA A 150 -3.86 9.78 3.45
C ALA A 150 -4.58 8.62 2.74
N SER A 151 -3.79 7.72 2.13
CA SER A 151 -4.30 6.45 1.58
C SER A 151 -4.93 5.57 2.66
N LEU A 152 -4.32 5.44 3.84
CA LEU A 152 -4.90 4.67 4.95
C LEU A 152 -6.26 5.20 5.40
N MET A 153 -6.43 6.53 5.46
CA MET A 153 -7.71 7.13 5.82
C MET A 153 -8.79 6.81 4.78
N LYS A 154 -8.49 6.99 3.48
CA LYS A 154 -9.42 6.66 2.39
C LYS A 154 -9.80 5.18 2.39
N PHE A 155 -8.81 4.32 2.53
CA PHE A 155 -9.00 2.87 2.67
C PHE A 155 -9.91 2.53 3.85
N ASN A 156 -9.65 3.09 5.05
CA ASN A 156 -10.45 2.80 6.23
C ASN A 156 -11.87 3.38 6.17
N GLN A 157 -12.11 4.44 5.39
CA GLN A 157 -13.48 4.90 5.10
C GLN A 157 -14.29 3.88 4.30
N GLY A 158 -13.65 3.17 3.36
CA GLY A 158 -14.26 2.06 2.63
C GLY A 158 -14.58 0.88 3.54
N ILE A 159 -13.63 0.47 4.38
CA ILE A 159 -13.88 -0.55 5.41
C ILE A 159 -15.04 -0.15 6.33
N ALA A 160 -15.12 1.12 6.71
CA ALA A 160 -16.16 1.58 7.61
C ALA A 160 -17.57 1.50 7.01
N ARG A 161 -17.72 1.68 5.70
CA ARG A 161 -19.00 1.44 5.00
C ARG A 161 -19.41 -0.03 5.11
N VAL A 162 -18.50 -0.95 4.76
CA VAL A 162 -18.73 -2.40 4.89
C VAL A 162 -19.15 -2.78 6.31
N VAL A 163 -18.50 -2.21 7.33
CA VAL A 163 -18.87 -2.45 8.74
C VAL A 163 -20.28 -1.96 9.04
N ARG A 164 -20.63 -0.73 8.68
CA ARG A 164 -21.97 -0.17 8.94
C ARG A 164 -23.08 -0.96 8.25
N ASP A 165 -22.82 -1.36 7.00
CA ASP A 165 -23.85 -1.94 6.15
C ASP A 165 -24.08 -3.41 6.50
N HIS A 166 -23.03 -4.16 6.85
CA HIS A 166 -23.10 -5.62 6.96
C HIS A 166 -22.86 -6.22 8.35
N LEU A 167 -22.31 -5.49 9.32
CA LEU A 167 -22.08 -6.05 10.67
C LEU A 167 -23.22 -5.69 11.60
N LYS A 168 -24.06 -6.68 11.92
CA LYS A 168 -25.21 -6.52 12.83
C LYS A 168 -24.93 -7.19 14.19
N LYS A 169 -25.47 -6.59 15.24
CA LYS A 169 -25.29 -7.07 16.62
C LYS A 169 -25.86 -8.47 16.82
N GLN A 170 -26.99 -8.76 16.16
CA GLN A 170 -27.65 -10.06 16.22
C GLN A 170 -26.76 -11.19 15.68
N ASP A 171 -26.00 -10.93 14.63
CA ASP A 171 -25.20 -11.94 13.92
C ASP A 171 -23.84 -12.13 14.61
N TYR A 172 -23.30 -11.06 15.20
CA TYR A 172 -21.96 -11.03 15.78
C TYR A 172 -21.91 -10.39 17.18
N PRO A 173 -22.64 -10.94 18.18
CA PRO A 173 -22.84 -10.28 19.47
C PRO A 173 -21.56 -10.05 20.29
N GLU A 174 -20.50 -10.83 20.07
CA GLU A 174 -19.24 -10.73 20.80
C GLU A 174 -18.33 -9.59 20.31
N ILE A 175 -18.43 -9.23 19.02
CA ILE A 175 -17.50 -8.30 18.37
C ILE A 175 -18.17 -7.01 17.89
N VAL A 176 -19.50 -6.98 17.81
CA VAL A 176 -20.30 -5.80 17.49
C VAL A 176 -20.94 -5.29 18.77
N GLU A 177 -20.81 -4.00 19.08
CA GLU A 177 -21.41 -3.35 20.25
C GLU A 177 -22.87 -2.97 19.97
N SER A 178 -23.10 -2.34 18.82
CA SER A 178 -24.39 -2.03 18.19
C SER A 178 -24.24 -2.14 16.68
N ASP A 179 -25.34 -2.23 15.92
CA ASP A 179 -25.27 -2.36 14.46
C ASP A 179 -24.30 -1.34 13.82
N GLY A 180 -23.34 -1.86 13.05
CA GLY A 180 -22.31 -1.05 12.41
C GLY A 180 -21.19 -0.52 13.33
N VAL A 181 -21.14 -0.90 14.60
CA VAL A 181 -20.15 -0.43 15.57
C VAL A 181 -19.45 -1.62 16.22
N LEU A 182 -18.15 -1.72 15.98
CA LEU A 182 -17.31 -2.78 16.56
C LEU A 182 -16.96 -2.50 18.02
N CYS A 183 -16.90 -3.55 18.82
CA CYS A 183 -16.40 -3.48 20.19
C CYS A 183 -14.95 -2.96 20.21
N ARG A 184 -14.64 -2.04 21.12
CA ARG A 184 -13.26 -1.58 21.33
C ARG A 184 -12.39 -2.69 21.89
N VAL A 185 -11.16 -2.79 21.39
CA VAL A 185 -10.19 -3.80 21.82
C VAL A 185 -8.95 -3.19 22.46
N TYR A 186 -8.29 -3.98 23.31
CA TYR A 186 -6.94 -3.64 23.78
C TYR A 186 -5.94 -3.77 22.64
N LEU A 187 -5.11 -2.75 22.41
CA LEU A 187 -4.08 -2.80 21.37
C LEU A 187 -2.86 -3.61 21.84
N PRO A 188 -2.51 -4.69 21.12
CA PRO A 188 -1.27 -5.42 21.37
C PRO A 188 -0.03 -4.53 21.24
N ILE A 189 1.03 -4.86 21.98
CA ILE A 189 2.30 -4.12 21.96
C ILE A 189 2.88 -4.02 20.54
N TRP A 190 2.73 -5.06 19.72
CA TRP A 190 3.26 -5.05 18.36
C TRP A 190 2.54 -4.03 17.45
N VAL A 191 1.24 -3.79 17.65
CA VAL A 191 0.48 -2.75 16.92
C VAL A 191 0.97 -1.38 17.36
N LYS A 192 1.07 -1.16 18.68
CA LYS A 192 1.55 0.10 19.26
C LYS A 192 2.93 0.47 18.72
N ARG A 193 3.83 -0.50 18.61
CA ARG A 193 5.16 -0.32 18.01
C ARG A 193 5.08 0.03 16.53
N ALA A 194 4.33 -0.73 15.74
CA ALA A 194 4.20 -0.49 14.30
C ALA A 194 3.67 0.92 13.99
N VAL A 195 2.61 1.35 14.67
CA VAL A 195 2.02 2.69 14.52
C VAL A 195 3.00 3.77 14.99
N PHE A 196 3.67 3.56 16.12
CA PHE A 196 4.65 4.51 16.64
C PHE A 196 5.82 4.74 15.66
N TYR A 197 6.35 3.68 15.06
CA TYR A 197 7.45 3.78 14.09
C TYR A 197 6.99 4.39 12.76
N ARG A 198 5.80 4.03 12.24
CA ARG A 198 5.21 4.66 11.06
C ARG A 198 5.08 6.17 11.25
N ASP A 199 4.57 6.59 12.40
CA ASP A 199 4.34 8.00 12.74
C ASP A 199 5.58 8.70 13.32
N LYS A 200 6.76 8.05 13.23
CA LYS A 200 8.07 8.58 13.65
C LYS A 200 8.09 9.10 15.10
N GLY A 201 7.28 8.49 15.98
CA GLY A 201 7.16 8.89 17.38
C GLY A 201 6.64 10.32 17.58
N ARG A 202 5.85 10.85 16.64
CA ARG A 202 5.32 12.22 16.68
C ARG A 202 3.80 12.23 16.53
N CYS A 203 3.18 13.26 17.10
CA CYS A 203 1.76 13.50 16.86
C CYS A 203 1.53 13.76 15.37
N VAL A 204 0.67 12.96 14.75
CA VAL A 204 0.35 13.03 13.32
C VAL A 204 -0.26 14.38 12.90
N VAL A 205 -0.88 15.11 13.83
CA VAL A 205 -1.57 16.38 13.55
C VAL A 205 -0.65 17.59 13.76
N CYS A 206 0.01 17.69 14.91
CA CYS A 206 0.79 18.88 15.27
C CYS A 206 2.31 18.69 15.24
N GLY A 207 2.81 17.47 14.99
CA GLY A 207 4.23 17.17 14.93
C GLY A 207 4.97 17.14 16.27
N LYS A 208 4.25 17.34 17.39
CA LYS A 208 4.81 17.26 18.75
C LYS A 208 5.55 15.93 18.95
N ASP A 209 6.73 15.99 19.55
CA ASP A 209 7.51 14.80 19.94
C ASP A 209 6.78 14.00 21.03
N LEU A 210 6.60 12.71 20.78
CA LEU A 210 5.97 11.75 21.68
C LEU A 210 6.92 10.62 22.05
N THR A 211 8.23 10.80 21.79
CA THR A 211 9.22 9.74 22.01
C THR A 211 9.59 9.57 23.47
N GLY A 212 9.35 10.59 24.29
CA GLY A 212 9.82 10.62 25.68
C GLY A 212 11.33 10.83 25.81
N THR A 213 12.05 11.01 24.69
CA THR A 213 13.52 11.19 24.68
C THR A 213 13.92 12.61 25.05
N ILE A 214 13.14 13.60 24.58
CA ILE A 214 13.41 15.04 24.79
C ILE A 214 12.56 15.60 25.93
N LEU A 215 11.30 15.15 26.06
CA LEU A 215 10.35 15.62 27.06
C LEU A 215 9.68 14.42 27.74
N THR A 216 9.90 14.25 29.04
CA THR A 216 9.21 13.23 29.84
C THR A 216 7.86 13.78 30.31
N GLY A 217 6.75 13.11 29.99
CA GLY A 217 5.42 13.46 30.51
C GLY A 217 4.31 13.65 29.47
N GLU A 218 4.60 13.54 28.16
CA GLU A 218 3.55 13.58 27.14
C GLU A 218 2.83 12.22 27.06
N GLU A 219 1.51 12.25 27.15
CA GLU A 219 0.67 11.06 27.02
C GLU A 219 0.50 10.69 25.54
N VAL A 220 0.90 9.46 25.21
CA VAL A 220 0.80 8.88 23.87
C VAL A 220 -0.57 8.26 23.69
N HIS A 221 -1.36 8.76 22.74
CA HIS A 221 -2.64 8.17 22.37
C HIS A 221 -2.54 7.45 21.02
N TYR A 222 -3.07 6.23 21.00
CA TYR A 222 -3.31 5.47 19.77
C TYR A 222 -4.79 5.60 19.44
N ASP A 223 -5.09 6.47 18.48
CA ASP A 223 -6.46 6.81 18.09
C ASP A 223 -6.82 6.21 16.74
N HIS A 224 -8.11 5.99 16.50
CA HIS A 224 -8.60 5.50 15.22
C HIS A 224 -8.71 6.66 14.21
N MET A 225 -8.20 6.52 12.98
CA MET A 225 -8.39 7.50 11.89
C MET A 225 -9.88 7.65 11.57
N VAL A 226 -10.57 6.52 11.41
CA VAL A 226 -12.04 6.42 11.37
C VAL A 226 -12.52 5.84 12.70
N PRO A 227 -13.26 6.59 13.53
CA PRO A 227 -13.75 6.13 14.83
C PRO A 227 -14.68 4.91 14.73
N LEU A 228 -14.73 4.09 15.79
CA LEU A 228 -15.63 2.93 15.87
C LEU A 228 -17.11 3.33 15.71
N ALA A 229 -17.51 4.47 16.26
CA ALA A 229 -18.87 5.01 16.13
C ALA A 229 -19.26 5.33 14.66
N GLU A 230 -18.27 5.52 13.79
CA GLU A 230 -18.45 5.73 12.36
C GLU A 230 -18.17 4.45 11.55
N GLY A 231 -18.10 3.28 12.19
CA GLY A 231 -17.81 1.99 11.53
C GLY A 231 -16.32 1.65 11.39
N GLY A 232 -15.42 2.40 12.01
CA GLY A 232 -13.98 2.11 11.95
C GLY A 232 -13.63 0.69 12.40
N ALA A 233 -12.67 0.06 11.72
CA ALA A 233 -12.14 -1.25 12.10
C ALA A 233 -11.06 -1.15 13.18
N ASN A 234 -10.80 -2.27 13.88
CA ASN A 234 -9.67 -2.41 14.81
C ASN A 234 -8.40 -2.95 14.13
N ASP A 235 -8.23 -2.65 12.84
CA ASP A 235 -7.05 -3.03 12.07
C ASP A 235 -5.86 -2.07 12.35
N PRO A 236 -4.60 -2.55 12.36
CA PRO A 236 -3.42 -1.68 12.56
C PRO A 236 -3.38 -0.44 11.66
N THR A 237 -3.93 -0.54 10.44
CA THR A 237 -3.96 0.55 9.46
C THR A 237 -4.88 1.69 9.86
N ASN A 238 -5.89 1.43 10.70
CA ASN A 238 -6.82 2.45 11.17
C ASN A 238 -6.28 3.21 12.39
N PHE A 239 -5.13 2.85 12.97
CA PHE A 239 -4.60 3.54 14.14
C PHE A 239 -3.59 4.63 13.77
N GLN A 240 -3.51 5.68 14.58
CA GLN A 240 -2.56 6.80 14.45
C GLN A 240 -2.09 7.33 15.81
N LEU A 241 -0.89 7.91 15.83
CA LEU A 241 -0.25 8.46 17.02
C LEU A 241 -0.66 9.92 17.25
N MET A 242 -1.27 10.21 18.40
CA MET A 242 -1.74 11.55 18.74
C MET A 242 -1.27 11.98 20.12
N CYS A 243 -1.02 13.28 20.27
CA CYS A 243 -0.89 13.89 21.59
C CYS A 243 -2.27 14.11 22.21
N ARG A 244 -2.33 14.24 23.53
CA ARG A 244 -3.58 14.45 24.29
C ARG A 244 -4.46 15.57 23.71
N ASN A 245 -3.89 16.74 23.43
CA ASN A 245 -4.65 17.89 22.94
C ASN A 245 -5.29 17.63 21.57
N CYS A 246 -4.54 17.05 20.63
CA CYS A 246 -5.07 16.74 19.30
C CYS A 246 -6.08 15.61 19.35
N ASN A 247 -5.86 14.59 20.17
CA ASN A 247 -6.79 13.47 20.37
C ASN A 247 -8.14 13.97 20.90
N LEU A 248 -8.12 14.80 21.95
CA LEU A 248 -9.33 15.40 22.52
C LEU A 248 -10.07 16.30 21.53
N SER A 249 -9.33 17.05 20.70
CA SER A 249 -9.92 17.92 19.67
C SER A 249 -10.57 17.14 18.52
N LYS A 250 -9.96 16.02 18.10
CA LYS A 250 -10.52 15.14 17.07
C LYS A 250 -11.82 14.48 17.54
N ALA A 251 -11.88 14.05 18.80
CA ALA A 251 -13.03 13.37 19.38
C ALA A 251 -13.53 12.21 18.48
N GLN A 252 -14.81 12.18 18.12
CA GLN A 252 -15.42 11.15 17.26
C GLN A 252 -15.41 11.52 15.76
N LYS A 253 -14.52 12.42 15.32
CA LYS A 253 -14.41 12.78 13.91
C LYS A 253 -13.43 11.87 13.18
N THR A 254 -13.75 11.53 11.93
CA THR A 254 -12.79 10.94 11.00
C THR A 254 -11.75 11.98 10.61
N GLY A 255 -10.47 11.61 10.64
CA GLY A 255 -9.42 12.51 10.19
C GLY A 255 -8.00 12.07 10.52
N THR A 256 -7.08 12.53 9.69
CA THR A 256 -5.63 12.46 9.87
C THR A 256 -4.97 13.69 9.24
N SER A 257 -3.64 13.77 9.22
CA SER A 257 -2.91 14.80 8.45
C SER A 257 -2.21 14.18 7.25
N ASP A 258 -2.24 14.90 6.13
CA ASP A 258 -1.47 14.65 4.91
C ASP A 258 -0.06 15.26 4.95
N LYS A 259 0.31 15.97 6.03
CA LYS A 259 1.62 16.62 6.18
C LYS A 259 2.61 15.69 6.87
N TYR A 260 3.68 15.34 6.17
CA TYR A 260 4.77 14.51 6.70
C TYR A 260 6.01 15.36 7.00
N GLN A 261 6.81 14.92 7.96
CA GLN A 261 8.10 15.52 8.23
C GLN A 261 9.10 15.14 7.13
N THR A 262 9.80 16.13 6.60
CA THR A 262 10.92 15.95 5.68
C THR A 262 12.11 15.31 6.42
N TYR A 263 13.01 14.68 5.66
CA TYR A 263 14.24 14.11 6.23
C TYR A 263 15.26 15.18 6.62
N TRP A 264 15.26 16.32 5.92
CA TRP A 264 16.03 17.51 6.23
C TRP A 264 15.23 18.75 5.87
N ASN A 265 15.54 19.87 6.54
CA ASN A 265 14.98 21.17 6.21
C ASN A 265 15.85 21.81 5.12
N LEU A 266 15.23 22.33 4.07
CA LEU A 266 15.92 23.16 3.10
C LEU A 266 16.01 24.59 3.66
N ASP A 267 17.22 25.09 3.82
CA ASP A 267 17.44 26.49 4.19
C ASP A 267 17.26 27.42 2.98
N ASP A 268 17.14 28.72 3.24
CA ASP A 268 16.92 29.72 2.19
C ASP A 268 18.02 29.68 1.12
N LYS A 269 19.27 29.40 1.54
CA LYS A 269 20.40 29.27 0.62
C LYS A 269 20.21 28.11 -0.36
N SER A 270 19.85 26.93 0.15
CA SER A 270 19.58 25.74 -0.68
C SER A 270 18.43 25.98 -1.64
N LEU A 271 17.38 26.69 -1.20
CA LEU A 271 16.24 27.02 -2.04
C LEU A 271 16.60 28.03 -3.14
N ILE A 272 17.42 29.04 -2.85
CA ILE A 272 17.90 30.02 -3.83
C ILE A 272 18.78 29.33 -4.89
N GLU A 273 19.68 28.44 -4.46
CA GLU A 273 20.55 27.69 -5.36
C GLU A 273 19.76 26.77 -6.31
N ALA A 274 18.78 26.03 -5.76
CA ALA A 274 17.88 25.21 -6.56
C ALA A 274 17.10 26.06 -7.58
N ARG A 275 16.52 27.20 -7.17
CA ARG A 275 15.81 28.10 -8.09
C ARG A 275 16.70 28.58 -9.23
N ARG A 276 17.92 29.05 -8.94
CA ARG A 276 18.87 29.48 -9.96
C ARG A 276 19.21 28.38 -10.96
N TYR A 277 19.40 27.15 -10.50
CA TYR A 277 19.69 26.00 -11.37
C TYR A 277 18.53 25.71 -12.33
N PHE A 278 17.28 25.74 -11.84
CA PHE A 278 16.11 25.46 -12.68
C PHE A 278 15.72 26.64 -13.57
N GLU A 279 15.73 27.88 -13.06
CA GLU A 279 15.43 29.10 -13.82
C GLU A 279 16.49 29.37 -14.90
N GLY A 280 17.77 29.10 -14.61
CA GLY A 280 18.88 29.21 -15.57
C GLY A 280 18.79 28.22 -16.74
N ARG A 281 17.94 27.18 -16.65
CA ARG A 281 17.68 26.20 -17.73
C ARG A 281 16.44 26.52 -18.56
N VAL A 282 15.56 27.41 -18.12
CA VAL A 282 14.38 27.82 -18.90
C VAL A 282 14.77 28.80 -20.03
N GLY A 283 16.00 29.34 -20.02
CA GLY A 283 16.49 30.34 -20.99
C GLY A 283 17.61 29.90 -21.95
N SER A 284 17.98 28.62 -22.03
CA SER A 284 19.08 28.15 -22.91
C SER A 284 18.69 26.88 -23.68
N PRO A 285 18.42 26.97 -24.99
CA PRO A 285 18.27 25.80 -25.85
C PRO A 285 19.67 25.30 -26.24
N VAL A 286 20.38 24.68 -25.30
CA VAL A 286 21.67 24.02 -25.59
C VAL A 286 21.63 22.60 -25.05
N TRP A 287 20.79 21.77 -25.67
CA TRP A 287 20.83 20.31 -25.56
C TRP A 287 20.46 19.64 -26.90
N LEU A 288 20.90 20.23 -28.02
CA LEU A 288 21.03 19.54 -29.29
C LEU A 288 22.47 19.73 -29.79
N GLY A 289 23.27 18.66 -29.72
CA GLY A 289 24.54 18.56 -30.43
C GLY A 289 25.80 18.87 -29.61
N CYS A 290 26.20 17.95 -28.73
CA CYS A 290 27.62 17.61 -28.65
C CYS A 290 28.00 16.95 -29.98
N VAL A 291 28.40 17.75 -30.97
CA VAL A 291 29.26 17.28 -32.06
C VAL A 291 30.63 17.87 -31.73
N GLN A 292 31.55 16.99 -31.32
CA GLN A 292 32.95 17.33 -31.22
C GLN A 292 33.43 17.67 -32.64
N GLU A 293 33.74 18.93 -32.91
CA GLU A 293 34.67 19.28 -33.97
C GLU A 293 36.05 18.77 -33.52
N ASN A 294 36.48 17.66 -34.11
CA ASN A 294 37.87 17.27 -34.08
C ASN A 294 38.64 18.28 -34.93
N ASP A 295 39.49 19.06 -34.26
CA ASP A 295 40.68 19.64 -34.86
C ASP A 295 41.54 18.51 -35.48
N GLU A 296 41.51 18.36 -36.80
CA GLU A 296 42.59 17.70 -37.53
C GLU A 296 43.42 18.77 -38.24
N ALA A 297 44.60 19.00 -37.66
CA ALA A 297 45.73 19.62 -38.32
C ALA A 297 46.34 18.64 -39.34
N ALA A 298 46.33 19.02 -40.61
CA ALA A 298 47.35 18.73 -41.63
C ALA A 298 47.12 19.57 -42.89
#